data_AF-A0A6M8U7B6-F1
#
_entry.id   AF-A0A6M8U7B6-F1
#
_cell.length_a   1.000
_cell.length_b   1.000
_cell.length_c   1.000
_cell.angle_alpha   90.00
_cell.angle_beta   90.00
_cell.angle_gamma   90.00
#
_symmetry.space_group_name_H-M   'P 1'
#
loop_
_entity.id
_entity.type
_entity.pdbx_description
1 polymer ?
#
loop_
_entity_poly.entity_id
_entity_poly.type
_entity_poly.pdbx_seq_one_letter_code
_entity_poly.pdbx_strand_id
1 'polypeptide(L)' 'MSVLPVIVIFGLSFPPIFFEILVSLLLFWLVRRLLTPSGLYDFVWHPALFNTALYCCLFYLVSRLFV' A
#
# COMPACT_ATOMS: atom_id res chain seq x y z
N MET A 1 -17.61 3.21 7.89
CA MET A 1 -18.36 2.34 6.94
C MET A 1 -17.57 2.41 5.67
N SER A 2 -17.08 1.28 5.15
CA SER A 2 -16.24 1.27 3.94
C SER A 2 -16.92 2.04 2.81
N VAL A 3 -16.29 3.10 2.33
CA VAL A 3 -16.88 4.00 1.32
C VAL A 3 -16.93 3.37 -0.08
N LEU A 4 -16.17 2.30 -0.31
CA LEU A 4 -16.08 1.61 -1.58
C LEU A 4 -17.07 0.43 -1.65
N PRO A 5 -17.90 0.32 -2.71
CA PRO A 5 -18.75 -0.83 -2.93
C PRO A 5 -17.95 -2.04 -3.44
N VAL A 6 -18.52 -3.24 -3.30
CA VAL A 6 -18.01 -4.45 -3.97
C VAL A 6 -18.21 -4.29 -5.47
N ILE A 7 -17.14 -4.47 -6.25
CA ILE A 7 -17.17 -4.34 -7.72
C ILE A 7 -17.27 -5.73 -8.34
N VAL A 8 -18.17 -5.93 -9.30
CA VAL A 8 -18.33 -7.22 -10.01
C VAL A 8 -18.07 -7.00 -11.49
N ILE A 9 -17.10 -7.74 -12.05
CA ILE A 9 -16.70 -7.65 -13.46
C ILE A 9 -16.67 -9.06 -14.05
N PHE A 10 -17.41 -9.31 -15.13
CA PHE A 10 -17.52 -10.63 -15.78
C PHE A 10 -17.90 -11.78 -14.81
N GLY A 11 -18.70 -11.49 -13.78
CA GLY A 11 -19.08 -12.47 -12.75
C GLY A 11 -18.03 -12.68 -11.64
N LEU A 12 -16.86 -12.02 -11.74
CA LEU A 12 -15.82 -12.07 -10.72
C LEU A 12 -16.01 -10.89 -9.74
N SER A 13 -16.05 -11.21 -8.45
CA SER A 13 -16.29 -10.22 -7.39
C SER A 13 -14.98 -9.73 -6.79
N PHE A 14 -14.76 -8.41 -6.82
CA PHE A 14 -13.60 -7.73 -6.26
C PHE A 14 -14.01 -7.01 -4.97
N PRO A 15 -13.53 -7.46 -3.80
CA PRO A 15 -13.81 -6.79 -2.53
C PRO A 15 -13.11 -5.41 -2.48
N PRO A 16 -13.64 -4.45 -1.71
CA PRO A 16 -13.03 -3.12 -1.51
C PRO A 16 -11.55 -3.17 -1.11
N ILE A 17 -11.18 -4.15 -0.28
CA ILE A 17 -9.81 -4.37 0.19
C ILE A 17 -8.81 -4.55 -0.96
N PHE A 18 -9.26 -5.10 -2.09
CA PHE A 18 -8.41 -5.29 -3.28
C PHE A 18 -7.97 -3.95 -3.85
N PHE A 19 -8.87 -2.96 -3.86
CA PHE A 19 -8.56 -1.61 -4.31
C PHE A 19 -7.61 -0.91 -3.32
N GLU A 20 -7.85 -1.05 -2.01
CA GLU A 20 -6.96 -0.50 -0.97
C GLU A 20 -5.53 -1.06 -1.12
N ILE A 21 -5.39 -2.37 -1.36
CA ILE A 21 -4.11 -3.03 -1.63
C ILE A 21 -3.44 -2.42 -2.88
N LEU A 22 -4.16 -2.28 -3.99
CA LEU A 22 -3.62 -1.68 -5.21
C LEU A 22 -3.15 -0.23 -5.01
N VAL A 23 -3.94 0.60 -4.33
CA VAL A 23 -3.58 1.99 -4.03
C VAL A 23 -2.36 2.04 -3.11
N SER A 24 -2.31 1.20 -2.07
CA SER A 24 -1.17 1.12 -1.16
C SER A 24 0.11 0.65 -1.87
N LEU A 25 0.00 -0.24 -2.84
CA LEU A 25 1.13 -0.70 -3.67
C LEU A 25 1.66 0.41 -4.58
N LEU A 26 0.77 1.20 -5.18
CA LEU A 26 1.15 2.35 -6.00
C LEU A 26 1.88 3.41 -5.16
N LEU A 27 1.34 3.73 -3.97
CA LEU A 27 1.99 4.64 -3.03
C LEU A 27 3.33 4.10 -2.53
N PHE A 28 3.40 2.80 -2.22
CA PHE A 28 4.64 2.14 -1.81
C PHE A 28 5.73 2.28 -2.88
N TRP A 29 5.38 2.08 -4.14
CA TRP A 29 6.33 2.26 -5.24
C TRP A 29 6.83 3.70 -5.36
N LEU A 30 5.92 4.68 -5.20
CA LEU A 30 6.25 6.10 -5.23
C LEU A 30 7.19 6.48 -4.06
N VAL A 31 6.81 6.10 -2.84
CA VAL A 31 7.61 6.36 -1.63
C VAL A 31 8.97 5.68 -1.72
N ARG A 32 9.02 4.42 -2.17
CA ARG A 32 10.28 3.71 -2.38
C ARG A 32 11.17 4.40 -3.39
N ARG A 33 10.62 4.93 -4.49
CA ARG A 33 11.37 5.68 -5.50
C ARG A 33 11.96 6.97 -4.95
N LEU A 34 11.29 7.63 -4.01
CA LEU A 34 11.80 8.81 -3.31
C LEU A 34 12.83 8.47 -2.23
N LEU A 35 12.67 7.34 -1.54
CA LEU A 35 13.59 6.88 -0.51
C LEU A 35 14.89 6.31 -1.07
N THR A 36 14.86 5.67 -2.23
CA THR A 36 16.05 5.08 -2.87
C THR A 36 17.21 6.09 -3.03
N PRO A 37 17.01 7.31 -3.59
CA PRO A 37 18.10 8.28 -3.72
C PRO A 37 18.51 8.97 -2.41
N SER A 38 17.73 8.83 -1.33
CA SER A 38 18.00 9.52 -0.07
C SER A 38 19.07 8.86 0.81
N GLY A 39 19.55 7.66 0.45
CA GLY A 39 20.50 6.88 1.26
C GLY A 39 19.91 6.34 2.57
N LEU A 40 18.61 6.54 2.84
CA LEU A 40 17.95 6.04 4.05
C LEU A 40 18.03 4.51 4.18
N TYR A 41 18.05 3.79 3.05
CA TYR A 41 18.21 2.34 3.04
C TYR A 41 19.58 1.87 3.58
N ASP A 42 20.61 2.71 3.54
CA ASP A 42 21.96 2.37 4.04
C ASP A 42 22.03 2.37 5.57
N PHE A 43 21.12 3.09 6.25
CA PHE A 43 21.00 3.10 7.71
C PHE A 43 20.15 1.93 8.24
N VAL A 44 19.45 1.20 7.37
CA VAL A 44 18.54 0.13 7.76
C VAL A 44 19.26 -1.21 7.68
N TRP A 45 19.28 -1.95 8.80
CA TRP A 45 19.94 -3.26 8.87
C TRP A 45 19.36 -4.28 7.88
N HIS A 46 18.03 -4.33 7.73
CA HIS A 46 17.35 -5.24 6.81
C HIS A 46 16.34 -4.52 5.89
N PRO A 47 16.72 -4.20 4.64
CA PRO A 47 15.86 -3.47 3.70
C PRO A 47 14.51 -4.14 3.43
N ALA A 48 14.45 -5.48 3.47
CA ALA A 48 13.21 -6.23 3.25
C ALA A 48 12.17 -5.98 4.36
N LEU A 49 12.60 -6.07 5.63
CA LEU A 49 11.73 -5.84 6.80
C LEU A 49 11.20 -4.40 6.82
N PHE A 50 12.06 -3.43 6.50
CA PHE A 50 11.65 -2.03 6.39
C PHE A 50 10.62 -1.79 5.30
N ASN A 51 10.81 -2.40 4.12
CA ASN A 51 9.84 -2.32 3.04
C ASN A 51 8.48 -2.89 3.44
N THR A 52 8.45 -4.03 4.14
CA THR A 52 7.21 -4.61 4.66
C THR A 52 6.52 -3.69 5.66
N ALA A 53 7.26 -3.13 6.62
CA ALA A 53 6.72 -2.19 7.60
C ALA A 53 6.17 -0.92 6.93
N LEU A 54 6.90 -0.37 5.97
CA LEU A 54 6.49 0.80 5.20
C LEU A 54 5.20 0.53 4.43
N TYR A 55 5.11 -0.62 3.75
CA TYR A 55 3.88 -1.04 3.07
C TYR A 55 2.70 -1.18 4.03
N CYS A 56 2.90 -1.80 5.20
CA CYS A 56 1.85 -1.91 6.22
C CYS A 56 1.37 -0.53 6.72
N CYS A 57 2.29 0.41 6.96
CA CYS A 57 1.94 1.78 7.35
C CYS A 57 1.12 2.49 6.27
N LEU A 58 1.53 2.37 4.99
CA LEU A 58 0.79 2.95 3.87
C LEU A 58 -0.59 2.30 3.70
N PHE A 59 -0.67 0.98 3.80
CA PHE A 59 -1.93 0.25 3.75
C PHE A 59 -2.88 0.69 4.86
N TYR A 60 -2.38 0.85 6.09
CA TYR A 60 -3.18 1.37 7.20
C TYR A 60 -3.69 2.80 6.94
N LEU A 61 -2.83 3.68 6.42
CA LEU A 61 -3.23 5.05 6.06
C LEU A 61 -4.30 5.06 4.96
N VAL A 62 -4.13 4.25 3.93
CA VAL A 62 -5.10 4.09 2.85
C VAL A 62 -6.42 3.57 3.42
N SER A 63 -6.39 2.50 4.21
CA SER A 63 -7.59 1.92 4.81
C SER A 63 -8.33 2.92 5.70
N ARG A 64 -7.61 3.73 6.48
CA ARG A 64 -8.20 4.82 7.30
C ARG A 64 -8.84 5.93 6.48
N LEU A 65 -8.44 6.13 5.21
CA LEU A 65 -9.08 7.10 4.32
C LEU A 65 -10.33 6.52 3.65
N PHE A 66 -10.41 5.20 3.48
CA PHE A 66 -11.50 4.51 2.78
C PHE A 66 -12.54 3.84 3.71
N VAL A 67 -12.36 3.85 5.04
CA VAL A 67 -13.22 3.19 6.05
C VAL A 67 -13.77 4.15 7.08
#